data_AF-A0A2V6WMA6-F1
#
_entry.id   AF-A0A2V6WMA6-F1
#
_cell.length_a   1.000
_cell.length_b   1.000
_cell.length_c   1.000
_cell.angle_alpha   90.00
_cell.angle_beta   90.00
_cell.angle_gamma   90.00
#
_symmetry.space_group_name_H-M   'P 1'
#
loop_
_entity.id
_entity.type
_entity.pdbx_description
1 polymer ?
#
loop_
_entity_poly.entity_id
_entity_poly.type
_entity_poly.pdbx_seq_one_letter_code
_entity_poly.pdbx_strand_id
1 'polypeptide(L)'
;MHKPAHQWTGRPGMTDPKARLADMDLEGIDVAVLFGGALSSAAIGLVENPALALATCRAYNDWLAEYCGAAPDRLKGVAAVPFQDPEAGARELQRAVREQGLVAVRVPTWPDGRDPGARRFDPIYAAAEELGVPACLHLLSARTVGADRFDNFFLKHVFYGADVFMAFAGMLAGGVLERFPGLRIGVFEAGCGWIPYLMERVHEHWELFSDQLPHLTRDPAEQMASDRCFYTIEPEETTVPFVAARV
;
A
#
# COMPACT_ATOMS: atom_id res chain seq x y z
N MET A 1 16.21 -26.89 5.01
CA MET A 1 15.66 -26.84 6.38
C MET A 1 14.88 -25.54 6.51
N HIS A 2 13.57 -25.61 6.68
CA HIS A 2 12.72 -24.43 6.83
C HIS A 2 12.86 -23.92 8.29
N LYS A 3 13.65 -22.87 8.50
CA LYS A 3 13.72 -22.21 9.81
C LYS A 3 12.46 -21.35 9.98
N PRO A 4 11.76 -21.43 11.12
CA PRO A 4 10.54 -20.66 11.33
C PRO A 4 10.84 -19.15 11.30
N ALA A 5 9.91 -18.35 10.74
CA ALA A 5 10.05 -16.91 10.47
C ALA A 5 10.64 -16.09 11.63
N HIS A 6 10.28 -16.40 12.88
CA HIS A 6 10.79 -15.71 14.08
C HIS A 6 12.31 -15.84 14.27
N GLN A 7 12.97 -16.84 13.67
CA GLN A 7 14.42 -17.02 13.72
C GLN A 7 15.18 -16.16 12.71
N TRP A 8 14.48 -15.46 11.82
CA TRP A 8 15.06 -14.47 10.90
C TRP A 8 14.97 -13.03 11.45
N THR A 9 14.31 -12.85 12.59
CA THR A 9 14.27 -11.57 13.29
C THR A 9 15.66 -11.22 13.83
N GLY A 10 16.08 -9.96 13.65
CA GLY A 10 17.35 -9.46 14.15
C GLY A 10 18.55 -9.60 13.21
N ARG A 11 18.34 -9.91 11.92
CA ARG A 11 19.41 -9.74 10.92
C ARG A 11 19.80 -8.27 10.84
N PRO A 12 21.11 -7.93 10.75
CA PRO A 12 21.55 -6.56 10.59
C PRO A 12 20.91 -5.85 9.39
N GLY A 13 20.67 -6.57 8.28
CA GLY A 13 20.00 -6.05 7.08
C GLY A 13 18.55 -5.61 7.28
N MET A 14 17.95 -5.81 8.46
CA MET A 14 16.65 -5.24 8.79
C MET A 14 16.75 -3.73 9.11
N THR A 15 17.87 -3.29 9.71
CA THR A 15 18.05 -1.91 10.22
C THR A 15 19.29 -1.20 9.69
N ASP A 16 20.23 -1.90 9.05
CA ASP A 16 21.42 -1.33 8.41
C ASP A 16 21.33 -1.49 6.88
N PRO A 17 21.37 -0.37 6.12
CA PRO A 17 21.25 -0.41 4.66
C PRO A 17 22.41 -1.13 3.96
N LYS A 18 23.63 -1.08 4.51
CA LYS A 18 24.78 -1.78 3.92
C LYS A 18 24.67 -3.28 4.11
N ALA A 19 24.23 -3.71 5.29
CA ALA A 19 23.95 -5.12 5.54
C ALA A 19 22.79 -5.63 4.67
N ARG A 20 21.76 -4.79 4.42
CA ARG A 20 20.68 -5.12 3.49
C ARG A 20 21.18 -5.34 2.07
N LEU A 21 22.09 -4.49 1.57
CA LEU A 21 22.64 -4.64 0.22
C LEU A 21 23.37 -5.98 0.07
N ALA A 22 24.11 -6.42 1.09
CA ALA A 22 24.74 -7.73 1.08
C ALA A 22 23.71 -8.88 1.05
N ASP A 23 22.61 -8.76 1.81
CA ASP A 23 21.50 -9.71 1.76
C ASP A 23 20.81 -9.70 0.38
N MET A 24 20.62 -8.53 -0.23
CA MET A 24 20.07 -8.39 -1.58
C MET A 24 20.99 -9.03 -2.64
N ASP A 25 22.30 -8.84 -2.55
CA ASP A 25 23.27 -9.46 -3.47
C ASP A 25 23.27 -10.99 -3.34
N LEU A 26 23.07 -11.51 -2.11
CA LEU A 26 22.98 -12.94 -1.86
C LEU A 26 21.72 -13.57 -2.48
N GLU A 27 20.59 -12.87 -2.40
CA GLU A 27 19.28 -13.32 -2.90
C GLU A 27 19.04 -12.94 -4.37
N GLY A 28 19.96 -12.20 -5.00
CA GLY A 28 19.82 -11.75 -6.39
C GLY A 28 18.77 -10.66 -6.60
N ILE A 29 18.57 -9.79 -5.61
CA ILE A 29 17.60 -8.68 -5.66
C ILE A 29 18.30 -7.40 -6.14
N ASP A 30 17.90 -6.91 -7.31
CA ASP A 30 18.46 -5.68 -7.90
C ASP A 30 17.99 -4.42 -7.16
N VAL A 31 16.67 -4.30 -6.95
CA VAL A 31 16.00 -3.13 -6.36
C VAL A 31 15.01 -3.57 -5.30
N ALA A 32 15.01 -2.86 -4.16
CA ALA A 32 14.06 -3.05 -3.07
C ALA A 32 13.22 -1.78 -2.84
N VAL A 33 11.89 -1.94 -2.82
CA VAL A 33 10.94 -0.89 -2.43
C VAL A 33 10.55 -1.08 -0.97
N LEU A 34 10.86 -0.09 -0.13
CA LEU A 34 10.84 -0.19 1.32
C LEU A 34 9.61 0.54 1.90
N PHE A 35 8.69 -0.24 2.48
CA PHE A 35 7.49 0.25 3.16
C PHE A 35 7.71 0.60 4.64
N GLY A 36 8.90 0.31 5.20
CA GLY A 36 9.20 0.44 6.62
C GLY A 36 8.62 -0.69 7.47
N GLY A 37 8.47 -0.43 8.77
CA GLY A 37 7.99 -1.41 9.75
C GLY A 37 6.67 -1.01 10.40
N ALA A 38 6.40 -1.54 11.60
CA ALA A 38 5.14 -1.30 12.32
C ALA A 38 4.78 0.19 12.53
N LEU A 39 5.77 1.09 12.54
CA LEU A 39 5.53 2.54 12.61
C LEU A 39 4.75 3.05 11.39
N SER A 40 5.29 2.86 10.19
CA SER A 40 4.66 3.28 8.94
C SER A 40 3.43 2.44 8.63
N SER A 41 3.45 1.15 8.97
CA SER A 41 2.36 0.23 8.68
C SER A 41 1.13 0.43 9.58
N ALA A 42 1.31 0.64 10.88
CA ALA A 42 0.21 0.68 11.84
C ALA A 42 0.22 1.91 12.74
N ALA A 43 1.33 2.22 13.42
CA ALA A 43 1.28 3.14 14.55
C ALA A 43 0.86 4.57 14.17
N ILE A 44 1.24 5.08 13.00
CA ILE A 44 0.83 6.42 12.53
C ILE A 44 -0.70 6.54 12.45
N GLY A 45 -1.40 5.49 12.04
CA GLY A 45 -2.87 5.51 11.94
C GLY A 45 -3.58 5.46 13.30
N LEU A 46 -2.87 5.18 14.40
CA LEU A 46 -3.40 5.24 15.76
C LEU A 46 -3.22 6.62 16.41
N VAL A 47 -2.44 7.52 15.79
CA VAL A 47 -2.21 8.87 16.31
C VAL A 47 -3.44 9.74 16.03
N GLU A 48 -4.13 10.16 17.08
CA GLU A 48 -5.34 10.99 16.96
C GLU A 48 -5.02 12.46 16.70
N ASN A 49 -3.92 12.98 17.25
CA ASN A 49 -3.51 14.38 17.06
C ASN A 49 -2.88 14.57 15.67
N PRO A 50 -3.48 15.36 14.76
CA PRO A 50 -2.98 15.49 13.39
C PRO A 50 -1.57 16.10 13.29
N ALA A 51 -1.23 17.03 14.20
CA ALA A 51 0.11 17.64 14.22
C ALA A 51 1.18 16.63 14.66
N LEU A 52 0.86 15.76 15.63
CA LEU A 52 1.74 14.67 16.02
C LEU A 52 1.87 13.62 14.90
N ALA A 53 0.78 13.30 14.20
CA ALA A 53 0.81 12.38 13.06
C ALA A 53 1.72 12.92 11.95
N LEU A 54 1.60 14.20 11.59
CA LEU A 54 2.47 14.86 10.62
C LEU A 54 3.94 14.85 11.06
N ALA A 55 4.23 15.22 12.32
CA ALA A 55 5.60 15.20 12.83
C ALA A 55 6.21 13.79 12.79
N THR A 56 5.41 12.76 13.08
CA THR A 56 5.82 11.35 13.00
C THR A 56 6.11 10.93 11.56
N CYS A 57 5.24 11.28 10.61
CA CYS A 57 5.46 11.01 9.19
C CYS A 57 6.74 11.67 8.69
N ARG A 58 6.99 12.94 9.05
CA ARG A 58 8.21 13.66 8.68
C ARG A 58 9.45 12.97 9.20
N ALA A 59 9.49 12.66 10.49
CA ALA A 59 10.62 11.97 11.09
C ALA A 59 10.88 10.60 10.44
N TYR A 60 9.81 9.86 10.13
CA TYR A 60 9.91 8.59 9.41
C TYR A 60 10.45 8.76 7.98
N ASN A 61 9.92 9.71 7.21
CA ASN A 61 10.36 9.96 5.83
C ASN A 61 11.81 10.43 5.78
N ASP A 62 12.22 11.30 6.70
CA ASP A 62 13.61 11.77 6.81
C ASP A 62 14.57 10.60 7.09
N TRP A 63 14.22 9.73 8.04
CA TRP A 63 14.99 8.52 8.33
C TRP A 63 15.03 7.56 7.13
N LEU A 64 13.90 7.34 6.46
CA LEU A 64 13.84 6.41 5.32
C LEU A 64 14.65 6.93 4.13
N ALA A 65 14.61 8.25 3.90
CA ALA A 65 15.43 8.89 2.87
C ALA A 65 16.93 8.73 3.17
N GLU A 66 17.35 8.96 4.42
CA GLU A 66 18.72 8.71 4.86
C GLU A 66 19.11 7.23 4.65
N TYR A 67 18.24 6.30 5.04
CA TYR A 67 18.44 4.86 4.84
C TYR A 67 18.67 4.51 3.36
N CYS A 68 17.81 5.03 2.48
CA CYS A 68 17.91 4.79 1.03
C CYS A 68 19.14 5.45 0.41
N GLY A 69 19.64 6.53 1.01
CA GLY A 69 20.84 7.25 0.57
C GLY A 69 22.12 6.39 0.51
N ALA A 70 22.15 5.23 1.16
CA ALA A 70 23.26 4.28 1.06
C ALA A 70 23.44 3.68 -0.36
N ALA A 71 22.34 3.52 -1.11
CA ALA A 71 22.34 3.04 -2.49
C ALA A 71 21.03 3.49 -3.19
N PRO A 72 20.91 4.78 -3.56
CA PRO A 72 19.64 5.37 -4.00
C PRO A 72 19.12 4.81 -5.33
N ASP A 73 19.96 4.12 -6.10
CA ASP A 73 19.59 3.37 -7.30
C ASP A 73 18.91 2.02 -6.98
N ARG A 74 19.29 1.38 -5.87
CA ARG A 74 18.80 0.05 -5.44
C ARG A 74 17.78 0.08 -4.31
N LEU A 75 17.83 1.07 -3.43
CA LEU A 75 16.95 1.22 -2.27
C LEU A 75 15.98 2.38 -2.53
N LYS A 76 14.69 2.06 -2.59
CA LYS A 76 13.63 3.04 -2.86
C LYS A 76 12.66 3.08 -1.68
N GLY A 77 12.39 4.25 -1.12
CA GLY A 77 11.48 4.39 0.01
C GLY A 77 10.05 4.77 -0.40
N VAL A 78 9.07 4.29 0.35
CA VAL A 78 7.65 4.68 0.23
C VAL A 78 7.30 5.69 1.31
N ALA A 79 6.74 6.84 0.90
CA ALA A 79 6.38 7.91 1.82
C ALA A 79 5.20 7.51 2.71
N ALA A 80 5.31 7.80 4.01
CA ALA A 80 4.16 7.82 4.91
C ALA A 80 3.64 9.26 5.04
N VAL A 81 2.33 9.43 5.00
CA VAL A 81 1.68 10.74 5.14
C VAL A 81 0.50 10.68 6.12
N PRO A 82 0.18 11.77 6.83
CA PRO A 82 -0.96 11.78 7.75
C PRO A 82 -2.28 11.80 6.98
N PHE A 83 -3.04 10.72 7.03
CA PHE A 83 -4.41 10.68 6.49
C PHE A 83 -5.42 11.40 7.40
N GLN A 84 -5.05 11.71 8.65
CA GLN A 84 -5.83 12.50 9.60
C GLN A 84 -6.04 13.94 9.08
N ASP A 85 -5.04 14.51 8.40
CA ASP A 85 -5.07 15.81 7.74
C ASP A 85 -4.60 15.66 6.29
N PRO A 86 -5.50 15.39 5.33
CA PRO A 86 -5.16 15.11 3.94
C PRO A 86 -4.42 16.26 3.23
N GLU A 87 -4.68 17.51 3.61
CA GLU A 87 -3.98 18.68 3.06
C GLU A 87 -2.52 18.73 3.54
N ALA A 88 -2.29 18.46 4.83
CA ALA A 88 -0.93 18.28 5.34
C ALA A 88 -0.24 17.06 4.73
N GLY A 89 -0.99 15.97 4.52
CA GLY A 89 -0.51 14.76 3.86
C GLY A 89 -0.05 15.00 2.43
N ALA A 90 -0.82 15.76 1.65
CA ALA A 90 -0.45 16.15 0.29
C ALA A 90 0.86 16.97 0.26
N ARG A 91 0.99 17.97 1.14
CA ARG A 91 2.22 18.78 1.26
C ARG A 91 3.42 17.94 1.67
N GLU A 92 3.23 17.01 2.60
CA GLU A 92 4.31 16.11 3.03
C GLU A 92 4.71 15.13 1.92
N LEU A 93 3.76 14.64 1.12
CA LEU A 93 4.07 13.82 -0.05
C LEU A 93 4.91 14.59 -1.06
N GLN A 94 4.52 15.83 -1.38
CA GLN A 94 5.28 16.69 -2.29
C GLN A 94 6.72 16.88 -1.81
N ARG A 95 6.93 17.16 -0.51
CA ARG A 95 8.27 17.26 0.10
C ARG A 95 9.04 15.96 -0.06
N ALA A 96 8.46 14.84 0.36
CA ALA A 96 9.15 13.56 0.39
C ALA A 96 9.54 13.05 -1.00
N VAL A 97 8.70 13.31 -2.02
CA VAL A 97 9.03 12.94 -3.40
C VAL A 97 10.04 13.91 -4.01
N ARG A 98 9.77 15.22 -3.97
CA ARG A 98 10.60 16.23 -4.68
C ARG A 98 11.96 16.45 -4.04
N GLU A 99 12.03 16.44 -2.72
CA GLU A 99 13.25 16.78 -1.98
C GLU A 99 14.04 15.53 -1.56
N GLN A 100 13.36 14.39 -1.36
CA GLN A 100 13.97 13.18 -0.76
C GLN A 100 13.99 11.97 -1.70
N GLY A 101 13.31 12.04 -2.85
CA GLY A 101 13.30 10.97 -3.84
C GLY A 101 12.52 9.72 -3.43
N LEU A 102 11.60 9.83 -2.47
CA LEU A 102 10.66 8.74 -2.18
C LEU A 102 9.76 8.49 -3.40
N VAL A 103 9.42 7.23 -3.66
CA VAL A 103 8.91 6.82 -4.99
C VAL A 103 7.42 6.48 -5.04
N ALA A 104 6.73 6.51 -3.90
CA ALA A 104 5.33 6.13 -3.77
C ALA A 104 4.73 6.72 -2.49
N VAL A 105 3.40 6.73 -2.37
CA VAL A 105 2.70 7.02 -1.12
C VAL A 105 2.07 5.75 -0.57
N ARG A 106 2.24 5.48 0.73
CA ARG A 106 1.52 4.42 1.42
C ARG A 106 0.09 4.86 1.73
N VAL A 107 -0.88 4.06 1.32
CA VAL A 107 -2.30 4.22 1.67
C VAL A 107 -2.66 3.21 2.77
N PRO A 108 -3.11 3.63 3.96
CA PRO A 108 -3.68 2.72 4.94
C PRO A 108 -4.94 2.04 4.39
N THR A 109 -5.24 0.82 4.83
CA THR A 109 -6.45 0.09 4.39
C THR A 109 -7.75 0.70 4.92
N TRP A 110 -7.69 1.34 6.09
CA TRP A 110 -8.83 2.00 6.74
C TRP A 110 -8.41 3.33 7.38
N PRO A 111 -8.03 4.32 6.55
CA PRO A 111 -7.44 5.58 7.02
C PRO A 111 -8.48 6.39 7.79
N ASP A 112 -8.11 6.88 8.99
CA ASP A 112 -8.97 7.73 9.81
C ASP A 112 -10.38 7.13 10.05
N GLY A 113 -10.48 5.79 10.10
CA GLY A 113 -11.75 5.07 10.28
C GLY A 113 -12.71 5.18 9.09
N ARG A 114 -12.21 5.41 7.87
CA ARG A 114 -13.01 5.65 6.67
C ARG A 114 -12.54 4.78 5.50
N ASP A 115 -13.43 4.63 4.53
CA ASP A 115 -13.10 4.04 3.23
C ASP A 115 -11.94 4.83 2.57
N PRO A 116 -10.85 4.17 2.14
CA PRO A 116 -9.74 4.85 1.46
C PRO A 116 -10.16 5.55 0.16
N GLY A 117 -11.25 5.16 -0.49
CA GLY A 117 -11.81 5.82 -1.66
C GLY A 117 -12.55 7.14 -1.38
N ALA A 118 -12.76 7.49 -0.10
CA ALA A 118 -13.51 8.69 0.28
C ALA A 118 -12.86 9.98 -0.24
N ARG A 119 -13.69 10.89 -0.77
CA ARG A 119 -13.27 12.18 -1.36
C ARG A 119 -12.43 13.06 -0.42
N ARG A 120 -12.50 12.88 0.90
CA ARG A 120 -11.64 13.65 1.82
C ARG A 120 -10.14 13.41 1.56
N PHE A 121 -9.78 12.26 1.01
CA PHE A 121 -8.40 11.87 0.73
C PHE A 121 -7.91 12.31 -0.66
N ASP A 122 -8.79 12.93 -1.45
CA ASP A 122 -8.49 13.47 -2.78
C ASP A 122 -7.25 14.37 -2.82
N PRO A 123 -6.95 15.23 -1.82
CA PRO A 123 -5.70 16.01 -1.82
C PRO A 123 -4.43 15.15 -1.92
N ILE A 124 -4.40 13.99 -1.24
CA ILE A 124 -3.25 13.08 -1.27
C ILE A 124 -3.15 12.39 -2.64
N TYR A 125 -4.27 11.94 -3.20
CA TYR A 125 -4.31 11.29 -4.51
C TYR A 125 -3.97 12.25 -5.65
N ALA A 126 -4.47 13.49 -5.59
CA ALA A 126 -4.13 14.56 -6.53
C ALA A 126 -2.63 14.85 -6.50
N ALA A 127 -2.03 14.95 -5.30
CA ALA A 127 -0.59 15.15 -5.17
C ALA A 127 0.20 13.94 -5.72
N ALA A 128 -0.24 12.71 -5.45
CA ALA A 128 0.41 11.51 -5.99
C ALA A 128 0.39 11.47 -7.52
N GLU A 129 -0.76 11.81 -8.13
CA GLU A 129 -0.90 11.93 -9.58
C GLU A 129 -0.01 13.04 -10.16
N GLU A 130 -0.02 14.25 -9.58
CA GLU A 130 0.81 15.39 -10.00
C GLU A 130 2.31 15.04 -9.97
N LEU A 131 2.72 14.27 -8.95
CA LEU A 131 4.10 13.83 -8.76
C LEU A 131 4.46 12.59 -9.61
N GLY A 132 3.48 11.95 -10.25
CA GLY A 132 3.67 10.74 -11.04
C GLY A 132 4.02 9.50 -10.22
N VAL A 133 3.73 9.48 -8.91
CA VAL A 133 4.03 8.36 -7.99
C VAL A 133 2.78 7.53 -7.69
N PRO A 134 2.89 6.19 -7.54
CA PRO A 134 1.75 5.35 -7.24
C PRO A 134 1.27 5.49 -5.79
N ALA A 135 -0.02 5.22 -5.60
CA ALA A 135 -0.64 5.01 -4.30
C ALA A 135 -0.62 3.51 -3.96
N CYS A 136 0.06 3.13 -2.88
CA CYS A 136 0.33 1.73 -2.57
C CYS A 136 -0.40 1.28 -1.30
N LEU A 137 -1.28 0.30 -1.46
CA LEU A 137 -1.83 -0.48 -0.35
C LEU A 137 -0.82 -1.55 0.05
N HIS A 138 -0.72 -1.81 1.35
CA HIS A 138 0.16 -2.82 1.91
C HIS A 138 -0.51 -3.44 3.13
N LEU A 139 -0.25 -4.73 3.40
CA LEU A 139 -0.80 -5.38 4.60
C LEU A 139 -0.41 -4.64 5.88
N LEU A 140 -1.11 -4.98 6.95
CA LEU A 140 -0.97 -4.43 8.30
C LEU A 140 -1.31 -2.94 8.36
N SER A 141 -2.48 -2.64 8.92
CA SER A 141 -2.95 -1.28 9.18
C SER A 141 -3.30 -1.11 10.65
N ALA A 142 -3.34 0.15 11.10
CA ALA A 142 -3.71 0.54 12.46
C ALA A 142 -4.99 -0.15 12.95
N ARG A 143 -5.94 -0.30 12.04
CA ARG A 143 -7.27 -0.87 12.29
C ARG A 143 -7.57 -1.84 11.16
N THR A 144 -7.08 -3.07 11.30
CA THR A 144 -7.33 -4.14 10.33
C THR A 144 -8.73 -4.72 10.55
N VAL A 145 -9.54 -4.80 9.51
CA VAL A 145 -10.88 -5.40 9.57
C VAL A 145 -10.80 -6.85 10.07
N GLY A 146 -11.68 -7.19 11.03
CA GLY A 146 -11.79 -8.55 11.56
C GLY A 146 -10.63 -9.00 12.46
N ALA A 147 -9.68 -8.11 12.79
CA ALA A 147 -8.56 -8.45 13.68
C ALA A 147 -8.99 -8.77 15.12
N ASP A 148 -10.18 -8.33 15.52
CA ASP A 148 -10.84 -8.62 16.79
C ASP A 148 -11.51 -10.02 16.83
N ARG A 149 -11.62 -10.71 15.69
CA ARG A 149 -12.23 -12.05 15.61
C ARG A 149 -11.33 -13.16 16.10
N PHE A 150 -10.04 -12.90 16.26
CA PHE A 150 -9.04 -13.91 16.58
C PHE A 150 -8.14 -13.44 17.72
N ASP A 151 -7.78 -14.34 18.62
CA ASP A 151 -6.84 -14.01 19.71
C ASP A 151 -5.37 -14.32 19.37
N ASN A 152 -5.14 -15.13 18.33
CA ASN A 152 -3.80 -15.55 17.93
C ASN A 152 -3.29 -14.80 16.70
N PHE A 153 -1.99 -14.57 16.66
CA PHE A 153 -1.34 -13.86 15.55
C PHE A 153 -1.44 -14.62 14.22
N PHE A 154 -1.44 -15.96 14.25
CA PHE A 154 -1.49 -16.79 13.05
C PHE A 154 -2.73 -16.49 12.19
N LEU A 155 -3.93 -16.55 12.77
CA LEU A 155 -5.16 -16.26 12.06
C LEU A 155 -5.29 -14.77 11.69
N LYS A 156 -4.85 -13.86 12.55
CA LYS A 156 -4.81 -12.42 12.19
C LYS A 156 -3.98 -12.21 10.92
N HIS A 157 -2.79 -12.78 10.87
CA HIS A 157 -1.87 -12.64 9.75
C HIS A 157 -2.38 -13.31 8.47
N VAL A 158 -3.02 -14.49 8.57
CA VAL A 158 -3.67 -15.17 7.43
C VAL A 158 -4.72 -14.26 6.76
N PHE A 159 -5.46 -13.47 7.54
CA PHE A 159 -6.55 -12.64 7.04
C PHE A 159 -6.20 -11.16 6.84
N TYR A 160 -4.96 -10.73 7.08
CA TYR A 160 -4.53 -9.36 6.75
C TYR A 160 -4.66 -9.04 5.26
N GLY A 161 -4.47 -10.03 4.37
CA GLY A 161 -4.73 -9.86 2.94
C GLY A 161 -6.18 -9.50 2.61
N ALA A 162 -7.15 -9.92 3.45
CA ALA A 162 -8.55 -9.57 3.25
C ALA A 162 -8.83 -8.08 3.44
N ASP A 163 -8.17 -7.48 4.42
CA ASP A 163 -8.23 -6.04 4.68
C ASP A 163 -7.71 -5.23 3.48
N VAL A 164 -6.66 -5.72 2.81
CA VAL A 164 -6.05 -5.06 1.66
C VAL A 164 -6.96 -5.06 0.45
N PHE A 165 -7.55 -6.21 0.06
CA PHE A 165 -8.43 -6.20 -1.11
C PHE A 165 -9.78 -5.51 -0.83
N MET A 166 -10.25 -5.50 0.42
CA MET A 166 -11.39 -4.66 0.83
C MET A 166 -11.09 -3.18 0.62
N ALA A 167 -9.91 -2.72 1.06
CA ALA A 167 -9.45 -1.36 0.84
C ALA A 167 -9.32 -1.03 -0.66
N PHE A 168 -8.77 -1.95 -1.44
CA PHE A 168 -8.64 -1.80 -2.89
C PHE A 168 -10.00 -1.67 -3.58
N ALA A 169 -10.97 -2.53 -3.23
CA ALA A 169 -12.35 -2.41 -3.71
C ALA A 169 -12.97 -1.06 -3.33
N GLY A 170 -12.73 -0.56 -2.11
CA GLY A 170 -13.18 0.76 -1.66
C GLY A 170 -12.58 1.91 -2.49
N MET A 171 -11.29 1.84 -2.85
CA MET A 171 -10.68 2.82 -3.76
C MET A 171 -11.30 2.81 -5.16
N LEU A 172 -11.56 1.63 -5.72
CA LEU A 172 -12.19 1.47 -7.04
C LEU A 172 -13.64 1.97 -7.03
N ALA A 173 -14.47 1.44 -6.13
CA ALA A 173 -15.88 1.82 -6.00
C ALA A 173 -16.05 3.28 -5.57
N GLY A 174 -15.14 3.77 -4.74
CA GLY A 174 -15.03 5.17 -4.37
C GLY A 174 -14.68 6.08 -5.56
N GLY A 175 -14.26 5.53 -6.70
CA GLY A 175 -13.98 6.27 -7.94
C GLY A 175 -12.64 6.98 -7.96
N VAL A 176 -11.64 6.50 -7.21
CA VAL A 176 -10.31 7.15 -7.15
C VAL A 176 -9.70 7.23 -8.55
N LEU A 177 -9.71 6.14 -9.31
CA LEU A 177 -9.18 6.09 -10.68
C LEU A 177 -10.06 6.77 -11.73
N GLU A 178 -11.29 7.16 -11.37
CA GLU A 178 -12.17 8.03 -12.18
C GLU A 178 -11.78 9.51 -12.00
N ARG A 179 -11.46 9.91 -10.75
CA ARG A 179 -11.07 11.29 -10.43
C ARG A 179 -9.62 11.60 -10.80
N PHE A 180 -8.75 10.60 -10.68
CA PHE A 180 -7.31 10.73 -10.92
C PHE A 180 -6.89 9.74 -12.02
N PRO A 181 -7.17 10.05 -13.29
CA PRO A 181 -6.98 9.14 -14.41
C PRO A 181 -5.52 8.72 -14.63
N GLY A 182 -4.54 9.55 -14.24
CA GLY A 182 -3.11 9.26 -14.31
C GLY A 182 -2.51 8.60 -13.06
N LEU A 183 -3.30 8.44 -11.99
CA LEU A 183 -2.83 7.75 -10.79
C LEU A 183 -2.70 6.24 -11.04
N ARG A 184 -1.64 5.66 -10.48
CA ARG A 184 -1.40 4.21 -10.45
C ARG A 184 -1.60 3.70 -9.02
N ILE A 185 -2.17 2.51 -8.88
CA ILE A 185 -2.35 1.82 -7.60
C ILE A 185 -1.49 0.56 -7.58
N GLY A 186 -0.74 0.38 -6.49
CA GLY A 186 -0.04 -0.87 -6.22
C GLY A 186 -0.61 -1.57 -5.00
N VAL A 187 -0.72 -2.90 -5.06
CA VAL A 187 -1.24 -3.73 -3.97
C VAL A 187 -0.15 -4.71 -3.53
N PHE A 188 0.34 -4.51 -2.31
CA PHE A 188 1.53 -5.16 -1.78
C PHE A 188 1.20 -6.12 -0.63
N GLU A 189 1.89 -7.26 -0.61
CA GLU A 189 1.85 -8.26 0.47
C GLU A 189 0.42 -8.80 0.75
N ALA A 190 -0.42 -8.93 -0.27
CA ALA A 190 -1.78 -9.47 -0.13
C ALA A 190 -2.00 -10.79 -0.89
N GLY A 191 -0.93 -11.34 -1.47
CA GLY A 191 -1.00 -12.33 -2.53
C GLY A 191 -1.84 -11.87 -3.73
N CYS A 192 -1.99 -12.75 -4.72
CA CYS A 192 -2.69 -12.46 -5.98
C CYS A 192 -3.92 -13.34 -6.23
N GLY A 193 -4.05 -14.49 -5.54
CA GLY A 193 -5.11 -15.47 -5.83
C GLY A 193 -6.55 -14.95 -5.70
N TRP A 194 -6.77 -13.87 -4.93
CA TRP A 194 -8.08 -13.24 -4.76
C TRP A 194 -8.48 -12.32 -5.92
N ILE A 195 -7.54 -11.92 -6.79
CA ILE A 195 -7.79 -10.90 -7.83
C ILE A 195 -8.91 -11.34 -8.79
N PRO A 196 -8.88 -12.55 -9.39
CA PRO A 196 -9.94 -12.98 -10.31
C PRO A 196 -11.30 -13.07 -9.62
N TYR A 197 -11.32 -13.55 -8.37
CA TYR A 197 -12.54 -13.57 -7.55
C TYR A 197 -13.08 -12.15 -7.37
N LEU A 198 -12.23 -11.19 -6.98
CA LEU A 198 -12.71 -9.82 -6.79
C LEU A 198 -13.19 -9.19 -8.10
N MET A 199 -12.50 -9.42 -9.23
CA MET A 199 -12.93 -8.94 -10.55
C MET A 199 -14.35 -9.41 -10.87
N GLU A 200 -14.63 -10.71 -10.72
CA GLU A 200 -15.97 -11.27 -10.95
C GLU A 200 -17.00 -10.62 -10.01
N ARG A 201 -16.65 -10.45 -8.74
CA ARG A 201 -17.56 -9.85 -7.74
C ARG A 201 -17.88 -8.39 -8.04
N VAL A 202 -16.87 -7.56 -8.34
CA VAL A 202 -17.09 -6.14 -8.59
C VAL A 202 -17.81 -5.92 -9.92
N HIS A 203 -17.54 -6.73 -10.95
CA HIS A 203 -18.26 -6.69 -12.21
C HIS A 203 -19.76 -6.99 -12.02
N GLU A 204 -20.08 -8.13 -11.38
CA GLU A 204 -21.46 -8.52 -11.09
C GLU A 204 -22.21 -7.43 -10.32
N HIS A 205 -21.56 -6.80 -9.33
CA HIS A 205 -22.19 -5.75 -8.51
C HIS A 205 -22.31 -4.44 -9.26
N TRP A 206 -21.39 -4.14 -10.17
CA TRP A 206 -21.49 -2.98 -11.03
C TRP A 206 -22.66 -3.12 -12.03
N GLU A 207 -22.86 -4.30 -12.63
CA GLU A 207 -24.03 -4.55 -13.50
C GLU A 207 -25.35 -4.37 -12.77
N LEU A 208 -25.43 -4.83 -11.50
CA LEU A 208 -26.67 -4.84 -10.73
C LEU A 208 -26.94 -3.53 -9.96
N PHE A 209 -25.89 -2.81 -9.54
CA PHE A 209 -26.00 -1.72 -8.56
C PHE A 209 -25.20 -0.46 -8.92
N SER A 210 -24.77 -0.30 -10.18
CA SER A 210 -24.04 0.90 -10.63
C SER A 210 -24.84 2.19 -10.47
N ASP A 211 -26.17 2.13 -10.41
CA ASP A 211 -27.04 3.26 -10.12
C ASP A 211 -26.78 3.89 -8.74
N GLN A 212 -26.26 3.12 -7.78
CA GLN A 212 -25.85 3.60 -6.46
C GLN A 212 -24.50 4.32 -6.47
N LEU A 213 -23.71 4.15 -7.53
CA LEU A 213 -22.38 4.73 -7.70
C LEU A 213 -22.30 5.52 -9.03
N PRO A 214 -23.09 6.60 -9.20
CA PRO A 214 -23.20 7.30 -10.48
C PRO A 214 -21.88 7.95 -10.96
N HIS A 215 -20.89 8.11 -10.07
CA HIS A 215 -19.55 8.59 -10.42
C HIS A 215 -18.65 7.50 -11.01
N LEU A 216 -19.01 6.23 -10.91
CA LEU A 216 -18.23 5.09 -11.37
C LEU A 216 -18.68 4.70 -12.78
N THR A 217 -18.07 5.33 -13.78
CA THR A 217 -18.53 5.22 -15.17
C THR A 217 -17.96 4.02 -15.93
N ARG A 218 -16.85 3.45 -15.44
CA ARG A 218 -16.22 2.25 -15.97
C ARG A 218 -16.36 1.09 -14.99
N ASP A 219 -16.47 -0.10 -15.53
CA ASP A 219 -16.46 -1.33 -14.75
C ASP A 219 -15.17 -1.43 -13.91
N PRO A 220 -15.26 -1.58 -12.57
CA PRO A 220 -14.10 -1.79 -11.72
C PRO A 220 -13.23 -2.98 -12.13
N ALA A 221 -13.80 -4.05 -12.70
CA ALA A 221 -13.02 -5.20 -13.15
C ALA A 221 -12.10 -4.81 -14.33
N GLU A 222 -12.58 -3.99 -15.27
CA GLU A 222 -11.74 -3.43 -16.33
C GLU A 222 -10.65 -2.50 -15.78
N GLN A 223 -10.95 -1.74 -14.73
CA GLN A 223 -9.94 -0.90 -14.06
C GLN A 223 -8.87 -1.75 -13.37
N MET A 224 -9.24 -2.89 -12.78
CA MET A 224 -8.30 -3.84 -12.18
C MET A 224 -7.34 -4.45 -13.22
N ALA A 225 -7.84 -4.75 -14.42
CA ALA A 225 -7.03 -5.28 -15.53
C ALA A 225 -6.30 -4.20 -16.35
N SER A 226 -6.34 -2.94 -15.92
CA SER A 226 -5.68 -1.84 -16.62
C SER A 226 -4.20 -1.74 -16.27
N ASP A 227 -3.44 -1.01 -17.09
CA ASP A 227 -2.03 -0.65 -16.89
C ASP A 227 -1.79 0.31 -15.70
N ARG A 228 -2.82 0.54 -14.87
CA ARG A 228 -2.77 1.41 -13.68
C ARG A 228 -2.84 0.63 -12.37
N CYS A 229 -3.18 -0.65 -12.39
CA CYS A 229 -3.24 -1.49 -11.18
C CYS A 229 -2.12 -2.52 -11.21
N PHE A 230 -1.32 -2.55 -10.15
CA PHE A 230 -0.17 -3.44 -10.01
C PHE A 230 -0.31 -4.29 -8.75
N TYR A 231 0.08 -5.56 -8.85
CA TYR A 231 -0.09 -6.54 -7.78
C TYR A 231 1.24 -7.23 -7.51
N THR A 232 1.63 -7.33 -6.24
CA THR A 232 2.75 -8.18 -5.85
C THR A 232 2.32 -9.64 -5.76
N ILE A 233 3.28 -10.52 -5.96
CA ILE A 233 3.12 -11.96 -5.79
C ILE A 233 4.18 -12.45 -4.79
N GLU A 234 3.85 -13.49 -4.04
CA GLU A 234 4.82 -14.26 -3.28
C GLU A 234 5.39 -15.40 -4.15
N PRO A 235 6.68 -15.78 -3.98
CA PRO A 235 7.35 -16.76 -4.83
C PRO A 235 6.64 -18.14 -4.93
N GLU A 236 5.95 -18.55 -3.87
CA GLU A 236 5.29 -19.85 -3.78
C GLU A 236 3.82 -19.86 -4.23
N GLU A 237 3.28 -18.73 -4.72
CA GLU A 237 1.89 -18.66 -5.15
C GLU A 237 1.63 -19.45 -6.44
N THR A 238 0.90 -20.56 -6.32
CA THR A 238 0.52 -21.40 -7.46
C THR A 238 -0.58 -20.80 -8.34
N THR A 239 -1.24 -19.74 -7.88
CA THR A 239 -2.31 -19.04 -8.61
C THR A 239 -1.79 -18.06 -9.66
N VAL A 240 -0.50 -17.71 -9.63
CA VAL A 240 0.09 -16.67 -10.50
C VAL A 240 -0.22 -16.85 -11.98
N PRO A 241 -0.07 -18.04 -12.61
CA PRO A 241 -0.37 -18.18 -14.04
C PRO A 241 -1.84 -17.91 -14.39
N PHE A 242 -2.76 -18.24 -13.47
CA PHE A 242 -4.19 -18.02 -13.66
C PHE A 242 -4.55 -16.54 -13.53
N VAL A 243 -3.89 -15.82 -12.63
CA VAL A 243 -4.08 -14.38 -12.42
C VAL A 243 -3.49 -13.58 -13.59
N ALA A 244 -2.24 -13.88 -13.99
CA ALA A 244 -1.53 -13.16 -15.06
C ALA A 244 -2.20 -13.26 -16.43
N ALA A 245 -3.10 -14.22 -16.64
CA ALA A 245 -3.89 -14.32 -17.88
C ALA A 245 -5.07 -13.33 -17.94
N ARG A 246 -5.32 -12.56 -16.87
CA ARG A 246 -6.50 -11.69 -16.70
C ARG A 246 -6.18 -10.23 -16.40
N VAL A 247 -4.92 -9.92 -16.08
CA VAL A 247 -4.42 -8.58 -15.74
C VAL A 247 -3.17 -8.24 -16.54
#